data_AF-A0AAC9EW54-F1
#
_entry.id   AF-A0AAC9EW54-F1
#
_cell.length_a   1.000
_cell.length_b   1.000
_cell.length_c   1.000
_cell.angle_alpha   90.00
_cell.angle_beta   90.00
_cell.angle_gamma   90.00
#
_symmetry.space_group_name_H-M   'P 1'
#
loop_
_entity.id
_entity.type
_entity.pdbx_description
1 polymer ?
#
loop_
_entity_poly.entity_id
_entity_poly.type
_entity_poly.pdbx_seq_one_letter_code
_entity_poly.pdbx_strand_id
1 'polypeptide(L)' 'MEELDLEIRKILTRAEYEGNIGSSSTGNLILEAIKRHYHDPAVAAAAKDRIEALKKQPGVSFPANYEELLAN' A
#
# COMPACT_ATOMS: atom_id res chain seq x y z
N MET A 1 -8.51 -7.61 7.47
CA MET A 1 -8.77 -6.93 6.18
C MET A 1 -9.31 -5.53 6.38
N GLU A 2 -10.44 -5.33 7.10
CA GLU A 2 -10.98 -3.97 7.34
C GLU A 2 -9.97 -3.00 7.97
N GLU A 3 -9.16 -3.45 8.92
CA GLU A 3 -8.12 -2.60 9.54
C GLU A 3 -7.05 -2.14 8.55
N LEU A 4 -6.56 -3.06 7.70
CA LEU A 4 -5.59 -2.75 6.65
C LEU A 4 -6.19 -1.78 5.62
N ASP A 5 -7.45 -1.99 5.22
CA ASP A 5 -8.16 -1.10 4.31
C ASP A 5 -8.37 0.31 4.90
N LEU A 6 -8.63 0.40 6.20
CA LEU A 6 -8.71 1.66 6.93
C LEU A 6 -7.35 2.36 6.99
N GLU A 7 -6.25 1.64 7.25
CA GLU A 7 -4.90 2.21 7.22
C GLU A 7 -4.52 2.73 5.84
N ILE A 8 -4.73 1.94 4.79
CA ILE A 8 -4.45 2.34 3.39
C ILE A 8 -5.26 3.57 3.03
N ARG A 9 -6.57 3.60 3.36
CA ARG A 9 -7.41 4.80 3.12
C ARG A 9 -6.88 6.03 3.86
N LYS A 10 -6.48 5.89 5.13
CA LYS A 10 -5.90 7.02 5.88
C LYS A 10 -4.63 7.55 5.23
N ILE A 11 -3.75 6.65 4.76
CA ILE A 11 -2.52 7.03 4.06
C ILE A 11 -2.85 7.80 2.78
N LEU A 12 -3.78 7.27 1.96
CA LEU A 12 -4.21 7.92 0.73
C LEU A 12 -4.81 9.29 1.02
N THR A 13 -5.83 9.37 1.89
CA THR A 13 -6.50 10.64 2.27
C THR A 13 -5.51 11.68 2.78
N ARG A 14 -4.53 11.26 3.59
CA ARG A 14 -3.46 12.17 4.04
C ARG A 14 -2.58 12.63 2.89
N ALA A 15 -2.17 11.72 2.01
CA ALA A 15 -1.39 12.07 0.84
C ALA A 15 -2.18 12.99 -0.13
N GLU A 16 -3.50 12.86 -0.24
CA GLU A 16 -4.34 13.80 -1.00
C GLU A 16 -4.34 15.18 -0.37
N TYR A 17 -4.55 15.23 0.95
CA TYR A 17 -4.58 16.48 1.71
C TYR A 17 -3.24 17.24 1.65
N GLU A 18 -2.12 16.52 1.70
CA GLU A 18 -0.78 17.09 1.62
C GLU A 18 -0.32 17.35 0.18
N GLY A 19 -1.12 17.03 -0.85
CA GLY A 19 -0.74 17.15 -2.26
C GLY A 19 0.35 16.16 -2.72
N ASN A 20 0.58 15.11 -1.93
CA ASN A 20 1.66 14.14 -2.04
C ASN A 20 1.23 12.78 -2.63
N ILE A 21 0.01 12.63 -3.15
CA ILE A 21 -0.46 11.35 -3.75
C ILE A 21 0.56 10.79 -4.74
N GLY A 22 1.20 11.67 -5.53
CA GLY A 22 2.21 11.35 -6.55
C GLY A 22 3.61 10.97 -6.04
N SER A 23 3.87 11.11 -4.74
CA SER A 23 5.20 10.86 -4.17
C SER A 23 5.42 9.37 -3.91
N SER A 24 6.64 8.89 -4.16
CA SER A 24 7.09 7.55 -3.76
C SER A 24 6.87 7.26 -2.27
N SER A 25 6.75 8.30 -1.44
CA SER A 25 6.42 8.20 -0.02
C SER A 25 5.07 7.50 0.25
N THR A 26 4.06 7.74 -0.58
CA THR A 26 2.72 7.17 -0.39
C THR A 26 2.72 5.66 -0.58
N GLY A 27 3.38 5.18 -1.65
CA GLY A 27 3.55 3.74 -1.90
C GLY A 27 4.35 3.05 -0.79
N ASN A 28 5.42 3.69 -0.28
CA ASN A 28 6.21 3.14 0.82
C ASN A 28 5.40 2.98 2.11
N LEU A 29 4.61 3.99 2.49
CA LEU A 29 3.74 3.92 3.68
C LEU A 29 2.70 2.80 3.57
N ILE A 30 2.13 2.61 2.37
CA ILE A 30 1.19 1.52 2.10
C ILE A 30 1.89 0.16 2.25
N LEU A 31 3.11 0.02 1.72
CA LEU A 31 3.89 -1.20 1.88
C LEU A 31 4.23 -1.48 3.36
N GLU A 32 4.58 -0.47 4.15
CA GLU A 32 4.81 -0.64 5.58
C GLU A 32 3.56 -1.12 6.32
N ALA A 33 2.39 -0.57 6.00
CA ALA A 33 1.12 -1.03 6.58
C ALA A 33 0.83 -2.48 6.19
N ILE A 34 1.01 -2.84 4.93
CA ILE A 34 0.80 -4.21 4.43
C ILE A 34 1.79 -5.19 5.10
N LYS A 35 3.06 -4.83 5.20
CA LYS A 35 4.13 -5.66 5.77
C LYS A 35 3.78 -6.16 7.19
N ARG A 36 3.14 -5.32 8.02
CA ARG A 36 2.70 -5.72 9.38
C ARG A 36 1.74 -6.89 9.39
N HIS A 37 0.94 -7.06 8.33
CA HIS A 37 -0.05 -8.12 8.20
C HIS A 37 0.33 -9.19 7.18
N TYR A 38 1.48 -9.05 6.51
CA TYR A 38 1.91 -9.93 5.41
C TYR A 38 2.33 -11.34 5.86
N HIS A 39 2.46 -11.56 7.17
CA HIS A 39 2.72 -12.89 7.76
C HIS A 39 1.51 -13.84 7.65
N ASP A 40 0.31 -13.31 7.41
CA ASP A 40 -0.89 -14.11 7.17
C ASP A 40 -1.05 -14.37 5.65
N PRO A 41 -1.06 -15.63 5.19
CA PRO A 41 -1.10 -15.97 3.77
C PRO A 41 -2.41 -15.54 3.08
N ALA A 42 -3.53 -15.46 3.80
CA ALA A 42 -4.78 -14.94 3.25
C ALA A 42 -4.69 -13.42 3.05
N VAL A 43 -4.01 -12.72 3.97
CA VAL A 43 -3.76 -11.28 3.84
C VAL A 43 -2.73 -10.98 2.75
N ALA A 44 -1.69 -11.80 2.59
CA ALA A 44 -0.67 -11.61 1.55
C ALA A 44 -1.27 -11.61 0.13
N ALA A 45 -2.19 -12.55 -0.15
CA ALA A 45 -2.89 -12.62 -1.43
C ALA A 45 -3.80 -11.39 -1.65
N ALA A 46 -4.57 -11.01 -0.63
CA ALA A 46 -5.47 -9.86 -0.70
C ALA A 46 -4.70 -8.52 -0.82
N ALA A 47 -3.56 -8.41 -0.15
CA ALA A 47 -2.68 -7.25 -0.20
C ALA A 47 -2.07 -7.05 -1.59
N LYS A 48 -1.67 -8.15 -2.26
CA LYS A 48 -1.16 -8.09 -3.62
C LYS A 48 -2.23 -7.57 -4.59
N ASP A 49 -3.46 -8.07 -4.50
CA ASP A 49 -4.59 -7.58 -5.29
C ASP A 49 -4.85 -6.09 -5.03
N ARG A 50 -4.73 -5.67 -3.76
CA ARG A 50 -4.87 -4.26 -3.36
C ARG A 50 -3.79 -3.37 -3.95
N ILE A 51 -2.52 -3.78 -3.91
CA ILE A 51 -1.40 -3.03 -4.50
C ILE A 51 -1.62 -2.87 -6.02
N GLU A 52 -2.01 -3.94 -6.70
CA GLU A 52 -2.30 -3.89 -8.14
C GLU A 52 -3.49 -2.97 -8.47
N ALA A 53 -4.52 -2.94 -7.63
CA ALA A 53 -5.61 -1.98 -7.75
C ALA A 53 -5.16 -0.52 -7.52
N LEU A 54 -4.28 -0.30 -6.55
CA LEU A 54 -3.73 1.02 -6.23
C LEU A 54 -2.77 1.52 -7.31
N LYS A 55 -1.99 0.66 -7.94
CA LYS A 55 -1.14 1.01 -9.10
C LYS A 55 -1.92 1.55 -10.29
N LYS A 56 -3.21 1.23 -10.39
CA LYS A 56 -4.11 1.77 -11.44
C LYS A 56 -4.64 3.16 -11.07
N GLN A 57 -4.51 3.59 -9.82
CA GLN A 57 -4.95 4.91 -9.40
C GLN A 57 -3.89 5.97 -9.77
N PRO A 58 -4.30 7.12 -10.32
CA PRO A 58 -3.37 8.19 -10.65
C PRO A 58 -2.70 8.72 -9.38
N GLY A 59 -1.37 8.83 -9.43
CA GLY A 59 -0.54 9.32 -8.33
C GLY A 59 0.09 8.21 -7.49
N VAL A 60 -0.55 7.06 -7.30
CA VAL A 60 0.01 6.02 -6.42
C VAL A 60 1.04 5.17 -7.18
N SER A 61 2.32 5.42 -6.93
CA SER A 61 3.42 4.62 -7.47
C SER A 61 4.01 3.70 -6.41
N PHE A 62 4.29 2.46 -6.80
CA PHE A 62 4.97 1.48 -5.96
C PHE A 62 6.34 1.12 -6.53
N PRO A 63 7.32 0.75 -5.68
CA PRO A 63 8.58 0.17 -6.13
C PRO A 63 8.35 -1.09 -6.97
N ALA A 64 9.19 -1.31 -7.99
CA ALA A 64 9.11 -2.52 -8.81
C ALA A 64 9.38 -3.80 -7.99
N ASN A 65 10.20 -3.69 -6.94
CA ASN A 65 10.59 -4.76 -6.02
C ASN A 65 9.69 -4.82 -4.77
N TYR A 66 8.44 -4.35 -4.84
CA TYR A 66 7.56 -4.32 -3.67
C TYR A 66 7.34 -5.70 -3.02
N GLU A 67 7.31 -6.77 -3.81
CA GLU A 67 7.15 -8.14 -3.30
C GLU A 67 8.32 -8.55 -2.39
N GLU A 68 9.54 -8.17 -2.75
CA GLU A 68 10.73 -8.41 -1.92
C GLU A 68 10.70 -7.56 -0.64
N LEU A 69 10.20 -6.33 -0.73
CA LEU A 69 10.06 -5.43 0.42
C LEU A 69 9.03 -5.91 1.45
N LEU A 70 8.04 -6.70 1.01
CA LEU A 70 7.03 -7.30 1.88
C LEU A 70 7.48 -8.63 2.48
N ALA A 71 8.36 -9.36 1.81
CA ALA A 71 8.88 -10.66 2.24
C ALA A 71 10.06 -10.56 3.22
N ASN A 72 10.87 -9.50 3.12
CA ASN A 72 11.87 -9.07 4.12
C ASN A 72 11.21 -8.22 5.20
#